data_AF-A0A7S3SGF7-F1
#
_entry.id   AF-A0A7S3SGF7-F1
#
_cell.length_a   1.000
_cell.length_b   1.000
_cell.length_c   1.000
_cell.angle_alpha   90.00
_cell.angle_beta   90.00
_cell.angle_gamma   90.00
#
_symmetry.space_group_name_H-M   'P 1'
#
loop_
_entity.id
_entity.type
_entity.pdbx_description
1 polymer ?
#
loop_
_entity_poly.entity_id
_entity_poly.type
_entity_poly.pdbx_seq_one_letter_code
_entity_poly.pdbx_strand_id
1 'polypeptide(L)'
;AIADEEPAPSLPLTLWRCVFKPRIAVRGAMSTSARALRSVYFGEVLEAYGEPVDGWLKLPHGGFALIRHETLGELLVPLAGTADPSAEQHYLDSYALFCACGK
;
A
#
# COMPACT_ATOMS: atom_id res chain seq x y z
N ALA A 1 23.67 -34.29 3.75
CA ALA A 1 22.65 -33.57 4.54
C ALA A 1 22.24 -32.36 3.73
N ILE A 2 21.13 -32.46 3.03
CA ILE A 2 20.52 -31.33 2.32
C ILE A 2 19.88 -30.49 3.41
N ALA A 3 20.27 -29.23 3.50
CA ALA A 3 19.68 -28.28 4.42
C ALA A 3 18.19 -28.21 4.11
N ASP A 4 17.39 -28.71 5.06
CA ASP A 4 15.96 -28.47 5.13
C ASP A 4 15.81 -27.00 5.54
N GLU A 5 16.01 -26.09 4.58
CA GLU A 5 15.69 -24.68 4.73
C GLU A 5 14.16 -24.61 4.62
N GLU A 6 13.52 -24.68 5.79
CA GLU A 6 12.08 -24.55 5.97
C GLU A 6 11.59 -23.34 5.15
N PRO A 7 10.82 -23.53 4.06
CA PRO A 7 10.42 -22.41 3.22
C PRO A 7 9.54 -21.52 4.07
N ALA A 8 10.01 -20.28 4.31
CA ALA A 8 9.31 -19.26 5.08
C ALA A 8 7.82 -19.30 4.74
N PRO A 9 6.92 -19.26 5.74
CA PRO A 9 5.49 -19.48 5.51
C PRO A 9 5.04 -18.54 4.40
N SER A 10 4.63 -19.13 3.27
CA SER A 10 4.18 -18.44 2.06
C SER A 10 2.79 -17.87 2.30
N LEU A 11 2.68 -16.99 3.30
CA LEU A 11 1.50 -16.17 3.51
C LEU A 11 1.25 -15.39 2.22
N PRO A 12 0.00 -15.34 1.73
CA PRO A 12 -0.29 -14.60 0.51
C PRO A 12 0.06 -13.13 0.74
N LEU A 13 1.03 -12.65 -0.05
CA LEU A 13 1.34 -11.22 -0.11
C LEU A 13 0.27 -10.56 -0.97
N THR A 14 -0.33 -9.51 -0.43
CA THR A 14 -1.29 -8.67 -1.15
C THR A 14 -0.63 -7.33 -1.48
N LEU A 15 -0.83 -6.85 -2.71
CA LEU A 15 -0.31 -5.57 -3.15
C LEU A 15 -1.34 -4.48 -2.92
N TRP A 16 -0.91 -3.32 -2.41
CA TRP A 16 -1.78 -2.20 -2.12
C TRP A 16 -1.15 -0.90 -2.62
N ARG A 17 -1.95 -0.04 -3.25
CA ARG A 17 -1.49 1.27 -3.73
C ARG A 17 -2.00 2.37 -2.82
N CYS A 18 -1.12 3.31 -2.49
CA CYS A 18 -1.48 4.54 -1.79
C CYS A 18 -2.20 5.50 -2.74
N VAL A 19 -3.46 5.81 -2.43
CA VAL A 19 -4.29 6.74 -3.22
C VAL A 19 -4.50 8.07 -2.50
N PHE A 20 -3.98 8.22 -1.28
CA PHE A 20 -4.13 9.43 -0.50
C PHE A 20 -2.95 10.40 -0.65
N LYS A 21 -3.25 11.68 -0.90
CA LYS A 21 -2.27 12.76 -1.04
C LYS A 21 -2.13 13.55 0.27
N PRO A 22 -0.92 13.98 0.66
CA PRO A 22 0.35 13.74 -0.04
C PRO A 22 1.01 12.39 0.29
N ARG A 23 0.74 11.85 1.49
CA ARG A 23 1.32 10.61 2.00
C ARG A 23 0.51 10.06 3.16
N ILE A 24 0.67 8.78 3.45
CA ILE A 24 0.17 8.12 4.65
C ILE A 24 1.34 7.74 5.56
N ALA A 25 1.09 7.58 6.86
CA ALA A 25 2.09 7.14 7.81
C ALA A 25 1.91 5.66 8.13
N VAL A 26 2.99 4.89 8.01
CA VAL A 26 3.08 3.54 8.56
C VAL A 26 3.41 3.68 10.04
N ARG A 27 2.62 3.02 10.88
CA ARG A 27 2.72 3.15 12.33
C ARG A 27 3.19 1.86 12.98
N GLY A 28 3.81 1.96 14.15
CA GLY A 28 4.30 0.79 14.89
C GLY A 28 3.19 -0.09 15.49
N ALA A 29 1.96 0.40 15.56
CA ALA A 29 0.79 -0.35 16.03
C ALA A 29 -0.45 0.02 15.20
N MET A 30 -1.51 -0.78 15.32
CA MET A 30 -2.83 -0.58 14.70
C MET A 30 -3.60 0.57 15.38
N SER A 31 -2.99 1.76 15.45
CA SER A 31 -3.55 2.93 16.09
C SER A 31 -3.04 4.21 15.43
N THR A 32 -3.93 5.18 15.23
CA THR A 32 -3.61 6.52 14.70
C THR A 32 -2.79 7.37 15.67
N SER A 33 -2.69 6.98 16.94
CA SER A 33 -1.83 7.63 17.93
C SER A 33 -0.44 7.00 18.06
N ALA A 34 -0.21 5.82 17.44
CA ALA A 34 1.07 5.13 17.52
C ALA A 34 2.17 5.87 16.75
N ARG A 35 3.43 5.67 17.16
CA ARG A 35 4.60 6.27 16.52
C ARG A 35 4.63 5.94 15.01
N ALA A 36 4.78 6.97 14.19
CA ALA A 36 5.05 6.80 12.76
C ALA A 36 6.47 6.27 12.57
N LEU A 37 6.59 5.14 11.89
CA LEU A 37 7.87 4.52 11.54
C LEU A 37 8.38 5.06 10.22
N ARG A 38 7.51 5.12 9.20
CA ARG A 38 7.82 5.63 7.86
C ARG A 38 6.60 6.25 7.22
N SER A 39 6.80 6.91 6.08
CA SER A 39 5.71 7.41 5.25
C SER A 39 5.66 6.66 3.93
N VAL A 40 4.47 6.55 3.36
CA VAL A 40 4.21 5.99 2.02
C VAL A 40 3.55 7.10 1.21
N TYR A 41 4.16 7.47 0.10
CA TYR A 41 3.69 8.59 -0.72
C TYR A 41 2.54 8.17 -1.65
N PHE A 42 1.76 9.13 -2.12
CA PHE A 42 0.74 8.89 -3.13
C PHE A 42 1.33 8.19 -4.36
N GLY A 43 0.64 7.15 -4.83
CA GLY A 43 1.04 6.31 -5.97
C GLY A 43 2.02 5.18 -5.60
N GLU A 44 2.62 5.22 -4.42
CA GLU A 44 3.55 4.18 -3.96
C GLU A 44 2.78 2.88 -3.67
N VAL A 45 3.39 1.76 -4.06
CA VAL A 45 2.83 0.42 -3.85
C VAL A 45 3.54 -0.24 -2.67
N LEU A 46 2.77 -0.84 -1.78
CA LEU A 46 3.22 -1.59 -0.62
C LEU A 46 2.72 -3.03 -0.67
N GLU A 47 3.57 -3.93 -0.19
CA GLU A 47 3.23 -5.33 0.03
C GLU A 47 2.72 -5.49 1.47
N ALA A 48 1.66 -6.26 1.66
CA ALA A 48 1.09 -6.56 2.96
C ALA A 48 0.90 -8.07 3.13
N TYR A 49 1.00 -8.54 4.37
CA TYR A 49 0.74 -9.93 4.71
C TYR A 49 -0.76 -10.17 4.90
N GLY A 50 -1.30 -11.09 4.10
CA GLY A 50 -2.66 -11.59 4.26
C GLY A 50 -3.72 -10.51 4.10
N GLU A 51 -4.82 -10.70 4.83
CA GLU A 51 -5.97 -9.81 4.84
C GLU A 51 -5.82 -8.72 5.92
N PRO A 52 -6.43 -7.54 5.70
CA PRO A 52 -6.42 -6.49 6.69
C PRO A 52 -7.18 -6.85 7.96
N VAL A 53 -6.63 -6.44 9.09
CA VAL A 53 -7.20 -6.64 10.42
C VAL A 53 -7.59 -5.27 10.97
N ASP A 54 -8.85 -5.10 11.36
CA ASP A 54 -9.39 -3.82 11.87
C ASP A 54 -9.15 -2.61 10.95
N GLY A 55 -9.10 -2.84 9.64
CA GLY A 55 -8.81 -1.79 8.64
C GLY A 55 -7.32 -1.42 8.54
N TRP A 56 -6.43 -2.19 9.17
CA TRP A 56 -4.98 -2.04 9.10
C TRP A 56 -4.33 -3.18 8.33
N LEU A 57 -3.35 -2.83 7.49
CA LEU A 57 -2.48 -3.76 6.79
C LEU A 57 -1.20 -3.98 7.57
N LYS A 58 -0.80 -5.25 7.71
CA LYS A 58 0.47 -5.63 8.29
C LYS A 58 1.53 -5.70 7.19
N LEU A 59 2.58 -4.89 7.32
CA LEU A 59 3.66 -4.83 6.34
C LEU A 59 4.77 -5.85 6.66
N PRO A 60 5.47 -6.37 5.63
CA PRO A 60 6.56 -7.34 5.83
C PRO A 60 7.79 -6.75 6.52
N HIS A 61 8.08 -5.48 6.24
CA HIS A 61 9.17 -4.74 6.90
C HIS A 61 8.80 -4.21 8.29
N GLY A 62 7.67 -4.66 8.83
CA GLY A 62 7.13 -4.20 10.11
C GLY A 62 6.30 -2.92 10.00
N GLY A 63 5.40 -2.78 10.96
CA GLY A 63 4.44 -1.68 11.03
C GLY A 63 3.11 -1.98 10.36
N PHE A 64 2.20 -1.03 10.53
CA PHE A 64 0.81 -1.12 10.13
C PHE A 64 0.44 0.11 9.30
N ALA A 65 -0.23 -0.13 8.17
CA ALA A 65 -0.73 0.92 7.29
C ALA A 65 -2.27 0.92 7.33
N LEU A 66 -2.87 2.08 7.58
CA LEU A 66 -4.32 2.22 7.65
C LEU A 66 -4.90 2.23 6.23
N ILE A 67 -5.92 1.40 5.96
CA ILE A 67 -6.57 1.32 4.65
C ILE A 67 -7.52 2.47 4.42
N ARG A 68 -8.30 2.80 5.45
CA ARG A 68 -9.34 3.82 5.38
C ARG A 68 -9.37 4.58 6.68
N HIS A 69 -9.38 5.90 6.57
CA HIS A 69 -9.62 6.78 7.70
C HIS A 69 -11.08 7.21 7.70
N GLU A 70 -11.69 7.36 8.87
CA GLU A 70 -13.08 7.80 9.01
C GLU A 70 -13.33 9.16 8.35
N THR A 71 -12.41 10.12 8.55
CA THR A 71 -12.53 11.49 8.01
C THR A 71 -11.93 11.67 6.61
N LEU A 72 -10.82 10.98 6.31
CA LEU A 72 -10.06 11.20 5.07
C LEU A 72 -10.50 10.28 3.94
N GLY A 73 -11.30 9.25 4.25
CA GLY A 73 -11.72 8.26 3.27
C GLY A 73 -10.64 7.22 3.00
N GLU A 74 -10.60 6.74 1.76
CA GLU A 74 -9.70 5.67 1.34
C GLU A 74 -8.25 6.15 1.24
N LEU A 75 -7.37 5.42 1.91
CA LEU A 75 -5.94 5.66 1.95
C LEU A 75 -5.19 4.68 1.05
N LEU A 76 -5.62 3.42 1.07
CA LEU A 76 -5.01 2.32 0.34
C LEU A 76 -6.08 1.55 -0.42
N VAL A 77 -5.77 1.17 -1.65
CA VAL A 77 -6.61 0.30 -2.47
C VAL A 77 -5.87 -0.99 -2.79
N PRO A 78 -6.54 -2.15 -2.73
CA PRO A 78 -5.91 -3.42 -3.08
C PRO A 78 -5.69 -3.46 -4.59
N LEU A 79 -4.47 -3.77 -5.01
CA LEU A 79 -4.14 -4.16 -6.37
C LEU A 79 -4.43 -5.65 -6.49
N ALA A 80 -5.71 -6.00 -6.55
CA ALA A 80 -6.13 -7.38 -6.75
C ALA A 80 -5.65 -7.87 -8.13
N GLY A 81 -4.54 -8.61 -8.15
CA GLY A 81 -4.24 -9.56 -9.22
C GLY A 81 -4.06 -9.03 -10.64
N THR A 82 -3.86 -7.73 -10.86
CA THR A 82 -3.37 -7.28 -12.16
C THR A 82 -1.87 -7.07 -12.10
N ALA A 83 -1.13 -8.18 -12.23
CA ALA A 83 0.16 -8.18 -12.91
C ALA A 83 -0.05 -7.84 -14.41
N ASP A 84 -0.85 -6.80 -14.68
CA ASP A 84 -1.15 -6.31 -16.00
C ASP A 84 -0.56 -4.89 -16.08
N PRO A 85 0.56 -4.71 -16.80
CA PRO A 85 1.20 -3.40 -16.94
C PRO A 85 0.32 -2.38 -17.68
N SER A 86 -0.86 -2.75 -18.19
CA SER A 86 -1.77 -1.86 -18.91
C SER A 86 -2.62 -0.97 -17.99
N ALA A 87 -2.86 -1.37 -16.74
CA ALA A 87 -3.61 -0.55 -15.77
C ALA A 87 -2.84 0.72 -15.35
N GLU A 88 -1.51 0.67 -15.37
CA GLU A 88 -0.66 1.82 -15.07
C GLU A 88 -0.66 2.86 -16.20
N GLN A 89 -0.75 2.42 -17.45
CA GLN A 89 -0.76 3.31 -18.62
C GLN A 89 -2.05 4.14 -18.70
N HIS A 90 -3.20 3.57 -18.37
CA HIS A 90 -4.47 4.31 -18.40
C HIS A 90 -4.60 5.28 -17.22
N TYR A 91 -3.97 4.98 -16.08
CA TYR A 91 -3.90 5.88 -14.92
C TYR A 91 -2.94 7.07 -15.17
N LEU A 92 -1.78 6.83 -15.79
CA LEU A 92 -0.85 7.89 -16.18
C LEU A 92 -1.42 8.80 -17.29
N ASP A 93 -2.20 8.26 -18.23
CA ASP A 93 -2.89 9.06 -19.25
C ASP A 93 -3.93 10.01 -18.62
N SER A 94 -4.63 9.54 -17.57
CA SER A 94 -5.60 10.35 -16.83
C SER A 94 -4.94 11.48 -16.00
N TYR A 95 -3.69 11.32 -15.55
CA TYR A 95 -2.94 12.36 -14.82
C TYR A 95 -2.10 13.28 -15.72
N ALA A 96 -1.77 12.86 -16.95
CA ALA A 96 -1.06 13.71 -17.92
C ALA A 96 -1.93 14.87 -18.44
N LEU A 97 -3.26 14.80 -18.30
CA LEU A 97 -4.18 15.85 -18.71
C LEU A 97 -4.08 17.13 -17.85
N PHE A 98 -3.44 17.08 -16.67
CA PHE A 98 -3.29 18.25 -15.79
C PHE A 98 -2.00 19.08 -16.02
N CYS A 99 -1.09 18.65 -16.90
CA CYS A 99 0.16 19.40 -17.20
C CYS A 99 0.14 20.21 -18.51
N ALA A 100 -0.99 20.29 -19.21
CA ALA A 100 -1.10 21.02 -20.49
C ALA A 100 -1.82 22.38 -20.38
N CYS A 101 -1.56 23.16 -19.32
CA CYS A 101 -1.95 24.58 -19.30
C CYS A 101 -0.83 25.47 -18.75
N GLY A 102 -0.22 26.26 -19.64
CA GLY A 102 0.88 27.19 -19.38
C GLY A 102 1.84 27.15 -20.57
N LYS A 103 1.44 27.60 -21.75
CA LYS A 103 1.49 29.02 -22.19
C LYS A 103 2.82 29.69 -21.90
#